data_AF-A0A4Q4DQP9-F1
#
_entry.id   AF-A0A4Q4DQP9-F1
#
_cell.length_a   1.000
_cell.length_b   1.000
_cell.length_c   1.000
_cell.angle_alpha   90.00
_cell.angle_beta   90.00
_cell.angle_gamma   90.00
#
_symmetry.space_group_name_H-M   'P 1'
#
loop_
_entity.id
_entity.type
_entity.pdbx_description
1 polymer ?
#
loop_
_entity_poly.entity_id
_entity_poly.type
_entity_poly.pdbx_seq_one_letter_code
_entity_poly.pdbx_strand_id
1 'polypeptide(L)'
;MVRGFWGPREESAEALAGRWKLTLDRLAGLLPVAGSDSDSGSRASGARPSAFRDPGSRSGADVPLTSPWTWRNVTASGPAAELRPDEASLLAALRAAQAADGWSDRTGCALRLVAEGAPGWKIEVSGLAGGTPEFLLQSMVIGVSSPDEAETPDAELLSTVAELWEPDFGGVTDDDVLDALEDDAGFAPDEPSVGWIGYLSPGRAALLPEDLAAAAREDVSGGGALLVLAARDDTEDVLRANLWLREAGALRPLPRPMDRAAL
;
A
#
# COMPACT_ATOMS: atom_id res chain seq x y z
N MET A 1 -7.25 -3.70 4.74
CA MET A 1 -6.75 -3.60 3.34
C MET A 1 -6.23 -2.19 3.09
N VAL A 2 -5.09 -2.04 2.40
CA VAL A 2 -4.55 -0.75 1.95
C VAL A 2 -4.63 -0.69 0.43
N ARG A 3 -5.11 0.42 -0.13
CA ARG A 3 -5.28 0.56 -1.59
C ARG A 3 -4.91 1.96 -2.06
N GLY A 4 -4.28 2.04 -3.23
CA GLY A 4 -3.98 3.29 -3.93
C GLY A 4 -4.33 3.16 -5.41
N PHE A 5 -4.89 4.22 -5.99
CA PHE A 5 -5.39 4.25 -7.35
C PHE A 5 -4.90 5.47 -8.12
N TRP A 6 -4.59 5.31 -9.40
CA TRP A 6 -4.21 6.41 -10.28
C TRP A 6 -4.69 6.19 -11.72
N GLY A 7 -4.69 7.28 -12.50
CA GLY A 7 -4.94 7.22 -13.94
C GLY A 7 -3.80 6.55 -14.74
N PRO A 8 -3.85 6.59 -16.07
CA PRO A 8 -2.79 6.11 -16.97
C PRO A 8 -1.40 6.61 -16.62
N ARG A 9 -0.41 5.70 -16.67
CA ARG A 9 1.01 5.97 -16.46
C ARG A 9 1.77 4.82 -17.09
N GLU A 10 2.36 5.09 -18.24
CA GLU A 10 3.23 4.15 -18.92
C GLU A 10 4.51 3.98 -18.12
N GLU A 11 4.86 2.73 -17.84
CA GLU A 11 6.07 2.36 -17.11
C GLU A 11 6.58 1.05 -17.71
N SER A 12 7.89 0.92 -17.85
CA SER A 12 8.47 -0.34 -18.32
C SER A 12 8.39 -1.43 -17.26
N ALA A 13 8.48 -2.69 -17.68
CA ALA A 13 8.51 -3.81 -16.75
C ALA A 13 9.67 -3.71 -15.75
N GLU A 14 10.81 -3.14 -16.14
CA GLU A 14 11.96 -2.89 -15.27
C GLU A 14 11.65 -1.86 -14.19
N ALA A 15 11.03 -0.73 -14.56
CA ALA A 15 10.61 0.29 -13.58
C ALA A 15 9.59 -0.29 -12.58
N LEU A 16 8.62 -1.05 -13.08
CA LEU A 16 7.65 -1.74 -12.22
C LEU A 16 8.34 -2.76 -11.30
N ALA A 17 9.28 -3.56 -11.80
CA ALA A 17 10.01 -4.54 -10.99
C ALA A 17 10.75 -3.86 -9.82
N GLY A 18 11.40 -2.71 -10.07
CA GLY A 18 12.05 -1.92 -9.03
C GLY A 18 11.07 -1.43 -7.96
N ARG A 19 9.90 -0.90 -8.35
CA ARG A 19 8.86 -0.45 -7.40
C ARG A 19 8.27 -1.60 -6.59
N TRP A 20 8.01 -2.74 -7.23
CA TRP A 20 7.58 -3.96 -6.55
C TRP A 20 8.61 -4.40 -5.53
N LYS A 21 9.91 -4.44 -5.89
CA LYS A 21 10.97 -4.79 -4.95
C LYS A 21 10.98 -3.88 -3.73
N LEU A 22 10.97 -2.56 -3.94
CA LEU A 22 10.94 -1.59 -2.83
C LEU A 22 9.69 -1.74 -1.96
N THR A 23 8.55 -2.07 -2.56
CA THR A 23 7.31 -2.34 -1.83
C THR A 23 7.49 -3.56 -0.92
N LEU A 24 7.99 -4.68 -1.44
CA LEU A 24 8.20 -5.89 -0.65
C LEU A 24 9.28 -5.73 0.43
N ASP A 25 10.35 -4.98 0.14
CA ASP A 25 11.40 -4.69 1.12
C ASP A 25 10.85 -3.85 2.29
N ARG A 26 10.01 -2.85 2.02
CA ARG A 26 9.36 -2.05 3.09
C ARG A 26 8.34 -2.86 3.88
N LEU A 27 7.54 -3.69 3.22
CA LEU A 27 6.60 -4.60 3.89
C LEU A 27 7.31 -5.55 4.85
N ALA A 28 8.47 -6.08 4.46
CA ALA A 28 9.26 -6.96 5.31
C ALA A 28 9.78 -6.26 6.59
N GLY A 29 9.92 -4.93 6.57
CA GLY A 29 10.31 -4.13 7.75
C GLY A 29 9.14 -3.71 8.64
N LEU A 30 7.91 -3.71 8.13
CA LEU A 30 6.71 -3.26 8.85
C LEU A 30 5.92 -4.42 9.49
N LEU A 31 5.90 -5.59 8.84
CA LEU A 31 5.00 -6.67 9.21
C LEU A 31 5.69 -7.72 10.10
N PRO A 32 4.98 -8.32 11.07
CA PRO A 32 5.57 -9.25 12.01
C PRO A 32 6.02 -10.53 11.34
N VAL A 33 7.16 -11.01 11.77
CA VAL A 33 7.87 -12.13 11.15
C VAL A 33 7.69 -13.37 12.02
N ALA A 34 7.61 -14.55 11.41
CA ALA A 34 7.53 -15.79 12.18
C ALA A 34 8.74 -15.89 13.13
N GLY A 35 8.49 -15.88 14.45
CA GLY A 35 9.51 -15.98 15.50
C GLY A 35 9.84 -14.70 16.27
N SER A 36 9.16 -13.57 16.02
CA SER A 36 9.27 -12.38 16.89
C SER A 36 8.33 -12.48 18.10
N ASP A 37 8.52 -13.48 18.94
CA ASP A 37 7.88 -13.51 20.26
C ASP A 37 8.53 -12.46 21.15
N SER A 38 7.78 -11.39 21.43
CA SER A 38 7.66 -10.74 22.75
C SER A 38 8.79 -10.96 23.76
N ASP A 39 9.96 -10.34 23.54
CA ASP A 39 10.94 -10.13 24.63
C ASP A 39 10.58 -8.85 25.41
N SER A 40 9.43 -8.89 26.10
CA SER A 40 9.00 -7.88 27.05
C SER A 40 8.67 -8.55 28.38
N GLY A 41 9.69 -9.10 29.04
CA GLY A 41 9.47 -9.82 30.29
C GLY A 41 10.69 -10.23 31.11
N SER A 42 11.72 -9.39 31.26
CA SER A 42 12.70 -9.60 32.34
C SER A 42 13.16 -8.32 33.02
N ARG A 43 12.42 -7.94 34.07
CA ARG A 43 12.96 -7.10 35.15
C ARG A 43 13.84 -7.97 36.03
N ALA A 44 15.16 -7.86 35.86
CA ALA A 44 16.11 -8.18 36.92
C ALA A 44 17.00 -6.96 37.19
N SER A 45 16.84 -6.47 38.41
CA SER A 45 17.61 -5.44 39.10
C SER A 45 19.12 -5.74 39.09
N GLY A 46 19.95 -4.71 38.88
CA GLY A 46 21.36 -4.76 39.33
C GLY A 46 22.36 -3.89 38.58
N ALA A 47 22.64 -2.72 39.16
CA ALA A 47 23.90 -1.95 39.10
C ALA A 47 24.26 -1.12 37.84
N ARG A 48 24.82 0.06 38.14
CA ARG A 48 25.23 1.19 37.26
C ARG A 48 26.79 1.24 37.18
N PRO A 49 27.44 2.14 36.40
CA PRO A 49 28.30 1.78 35.26
C PRO A 49 29.78 2.22 35.36
N SER A 50 30.64 1.72 34.48
CA SER A 50 31.88 2.37 34.00
C SER A 50 32.39 1.64 32.75
N ALA A 51 32.40 2.28 31.58
CA ALA A 51 33.48 3.11 31.04
C ALA A 51 34.41 2.27 30.15
N PHE A 52 34.34 2.47 28.82
CA PHE A 52 35.44 2.98 27.98
C PHE A 52 35.01 2.88 26.51
N ARG A 53 35.22 3.96 25.77
CA ARG A 53 34.97 4.09 24.34
C ARG A 53 36.24 3.70 23.60
N ASP A 54 36.14 2.93 22.53
CA ASP A 54 37.18 2.90 21.49
C ASP A 54 36.50 2.94 20.10
N PRO A 55 36.85 3.88 19.20
CA PRO A 55 36.27 4.00 17.87
C PRO A 55 37.23 3.43 16.83
N GLY A 56 36.91 2.27 16.27
CA GLY A 56 37.74 1.67 15.22
C GLY A 56 37.00 0.64 14.38
N SER A 57 36.67 1.04 13.16
CA SER A 57 36.46 0.19 11.97
C SER A 57 35.57 -1.06 12.10
N ARG A 58 34.43 -1.00 11.40
CA ARG A 58 34.14 -2.02 10.39
C ARG A 58 33.28 -1.46 9.26
N SER A 59 33.88 -1.48 8.08
CA SER A 59 33.27 -1.35 6.77
C SER A 59 32.32 -2.52 6.51
N GLY A 60 31.19 -2.21 5.88
CA GLY A 60 30.61 -2.97 4.78
C GLY A 60 30.40 -4.48 4.98
N ALA A 61 29.20 -4.84 5.39
CA ALA A 61 28.50 -5.97 4.79
C ALA A 61 27.01 -5.63 4.76
N ASP A 62 26.47 -5.40 3.57
CA ASP A 62 25.05 -5.61 3.31
C ASP A 62 24.73 -7.03 3.78
N VAL A 63 24.11 -7.13 4.95
CA VAL A 63 23.41 -8.34 5.33
C VAL A 63 22.17 -8.33 4.44
N PRO A 64 21.99 -9.27 3.50
CA PRO A 64 20.72 -9.35 2.82
C PRO A 64 19.69 -9.63 3.90
N LEU A 65 18.75 -8.69 4.09
CA LEU A 65 17.55 -8.96 4.85
C LEU A 65 16.83 -10.07 4.08
N THR A 66 17.11 -11.32 4.43
CA THR A 66 16.35 -12.46 3.95
C THR A 66 14.94 -12.23 4.45
N SER A 67 14.05 -11.83 3.55
CA SER A 67 12.65 -11.60 3.90
C SER A 67 12.11 -12.89 4.53
N PRO A 68 11.55 -12.84 5.76
CA PRO A 68 11.00 -14.01 6.43
C PRO A 68 9.69 -14.49 5.81
N TRP A 69 9.24 -13.80 4.76
CA TRP A 69 8.04 -14.07 4.00
C TRP A 69 8.36 -14.92 2.77
N THR A 70 7.74 -16.09 2.69
CA THR A 70 7.77 -16.91 1.49
C THR A 70 6.72 -16.43 0.51
N TRP A 71 7.13 -15.63 -0.47
CA TRP A 71 6.25 -15.08 -1.49
C TRP A 71 5.90 -16.12 -2.57
N ARG A 72 4.65 -16.09 -3.01
CA ARG A 72 4.15 -16.91 -4.12
C ARG A 72 3.41 -16.02 -5.11
N ASN A 73 3.76 -16.13 -6.38
CA ASN A 73 3.06 -15.49 -7.48
C ASN A 73 1.79 -16.27 -7.83
N VAL A 74 0.65 -15.57 -7.88
CA VAL A 74 -0.65 -16.11 -8.29
C VAL A 74 -0.91 -15.70 -9.73
N THR A 75 -0.92 -16.67 -10.64
CA THR A 75 -1.24 -16.43 -12.06
C THR A 75 -2.72 -16.71 -12.35
N ALA A 76 -3.27 -16.12 -13.42
CA ALA A 76 -4.66 -16.34 -13.83
C ALA A 76 -4.96 -17.82 -14.14
N SER A 77 -3.97 -18.54 -14.64
CA SER A 77 -4.01 -19.97 -14.93
C SER A 77 -2.81 -20.65 -14.30
N GLY A 78 -3.05 -21.43 -13.24
CA GLY A 78 -2.03 -22.26 -12.59
C GLY A 78 -1.99 -22.15 -11.07
N PRO A 79 -1.30 -23.08 -10.41
CA PRO A 79 -1.08 -23.00 -8.97
C PRO A 79 -0.11 -21.85 -8.63
N ALA A 80 -0.26 -21.26 -7.44
CA ALA A 80 0.65 -20.24 -6.97
C ALA A 80 2.09 -20.80 -6.87
N ALA A 81 3.03 -20.15 -7.54
CA ALA A 81 4.43 -20.58 -7.63
C ALA A 81 5.30 -19.72 -6.71
N GLU A 82 6.26 -20.33 -6.02
CA GLU A 82 7.20 -19.60 -5.17
C GLU A 82 7.99 -18.56 -6.00
N LEU A 83 8.12 -17.36 -5.44
CA LEU A 83 8.79 -16.23 -6.07
C LEU A 83 9.79 -15.63 -5.07
N ARG A 84 11.03 -15.46 -5.51
CA ARG A 84 12.01 -14.73 -4.71
C ARG A 84 11.71 -13.23 -4.80
N PRO A 85 11.71 -12.47 -3.68
CA PRO A 85 11.45 -11.03 -3.69
C PRO A 85 12.67 -10.22 -4.17
N ASP A 86 13.36 -10.71 -5.21
CA ASP A 86 14.44 -10.00 -5.89
C ASP A 86 13.95 -9.41 -7.22
N GLU A 87 14.61 -8.35 -7.67
CA GLU A 87 14.19 -7.59 -8.85
C GLU A 87 14.17 -8.46 -10.12
N ALA A 88 15.12 -9.38 -10.26
CA ALA A 88 15.21 -10.26 -11.42
C ALA A 88 14.01 -11.22 -11.51
N SER A 89 13.60 -11.80 -10.38
CA SER A 89 12.45 -12.69 -10.28
C SER A 89 11.13 -11.95 -10.48
N LEU A 90 11.01 -10.74 -9.92
CA LEU A 90 9.85 -9.86 -10.14
C LEU A 90 9.74 -9.44 -11.61
N LEU A 91 10.85 -9.04 -12.23
CA LEU A 91 10.90 -8.70 -13.65
C LEU A 91 10.50 -9.88 -14.53
N ALA A 92 10.98 -11.09 -14.21
CA ALA A 92 10.59 -12.31 -14.93
C ALA A 92 9.08 -12.57 -14.81
N ALA A 93 8.50 -12.38 -13.62
CA ALA A 93 7.06 -12.53 -13.42
C ALA A 93 6.24 -11.49 -14.20
N LEU A 94 6.66 -10.21 -14.18
CA LEU A 94 6.00 -9.14 -14.95
C LEU A 94 6.07 -9.41 -16.45
N ARG A 95 7.23 -9.82 -16.98
CA ARG A 95 7.37 -10.17 -18.40
C ARG A 95 6.54 -11.39 -18.78
N ALA A 96 6.42 -12.37 -17.89
CA ALA A 96 5.53 -13.51 -18.10
C ALA A 96 4.06 -13.07 -18.15
N ALA A 97 3.64 -12.15 -17.28
CA ALA A 97 2.30 -11.56 -17.32
C ALA A 97 2.07 -10.76 -18.61
N GLN A 98 3.07 -10.01 -19.09
CA GLN A 98 3.00 -9.30 -20.38
C GLN A 98 2.91 -10.25 -21.59
N ALA A 99 3.49 -11.44 -21.50
CA ALA A 99 3.41 -12.44 -22.56
C ALA A 99 2.12 -13.27 -22.53
N ALA A 100 1.29 -13.13 -21.50
CA ALA A 100 0.08 -13.93 -21.32
C ALA A 100 -1.07 -13.47 -22.22
N ASP A 101 -1.92 -14.42 -22.61
CA ASP A 101 -3.15 -14.12 -23.34
C ASP A 101 -4.05 -13.19 -22.51
N GLY A 102 -4.48 -12.08 -23.11
CA GLY A 102 -5.29 -11.05 -22.45
C GLY A 102 -4.50 -9.87 -21.90
N TRP A 103 -3.17 -9.90 -21.93
CA TRP A 103 -2.38 -8.70 -21.70
C TRP A 103 -2.52 -7.70 -22.86
N SER A 104 -2.53 -6.41 -22.51
CA SER A 104 -2.28 -5.33 -23.46
C SER A 104 -1.60 -4.16 -22.74
N ASP A 105 -0.79 -3.42 -23.47
CA ASP A 105 -0.26 -2.11 -23.05
C ASP A 105 -1.38 -1.12 -22.70
N ARG A 106 -2.56 -1.25 -23.32
CA ARG A 106 -3.77 -0.49 -22.96
C ARG A 106 -4.30 -0.80 -21.57
N THR A 107 -4.08 -1.99 -21.02
CA THR A 107 -4.57 -2.34 -19.67
C THR A 107 -3.46 -2.19 -18.62
N GLY A 108 -2.21 -2.46 -18.99
CA GLY A 108 -1.07 -2.51 -18.08
C GLY A 108 -0.68 -3.94 -17.68
N CYS A 109 0.31 -4.06 -16.82
CA CYS A 109 0.83 -5.31 -16.30
C CYS A 109 0.26 -5.59 -14.90
N ALA A 110 -0.38 -6.75 -14.74
CA ALA A 110 -0.91 -7.22 -13.47
C ALA A 110 0.08 -8.19 -12.79
N LEU A 111 0.30 -8.00 -11.48
CA LEU A 111 1.04 -8.94 -10.65
C LEU A 111 0.32 -9.10 -9.31
N ARG A 112 0.20 -10.36 -8.85
CA ARG A 112 -0.42 -10.72 -7.57
C ARG A 112 0.50 -11.68 -6.83
N LEU A 113 0.89 -11.28 -5.62
CA LEU A 113 1.76 -12.03 -4.74
C LEU A 113 1.03 -12.31 -3.43
N VAL A 114 1.18 -13.52 -2.91
CA VAL A 114 0.70 -13.88 -1.58
C VAL A 114 1.86 -14.38 -0.73
N ALA A 115 1.85 -14.09 0.56
CA ALA A 115 2.80 -14.62 1.51
C ALA A 115 2.10 -14.98 2.83
N GLU A 116 2.62 -16.01 3.47
CA GLU A 116 2.26 -16.38 4.84
C GLU A 116 3.47 -16.10 5.74
N GLY A 117 3.23 -15.56 6.93
CA GLY A 117 4.29 -15.13 7.86
C GLY A 117 4.12 -15.77 9.22
N ALA A 118 4.08 -14.96 10.28
CA ALA A 118 3.73 -15.43 11.61
C ALA A 118 2.34 -16.11 11.62
N PRO A 119 2.06 -17.04 12.56
CA PRO A 119 0.76 -17.70 12.65
C PRO A 119 -0.41 -16.70 12.65
N GLY A 120 -1.39 -16.93 11.77
CA GLY A 120 -2.55 -16.05 11.60
C GLY A 120 -2.32 -14.86 10.67
N TRP A 121 -1.08 -14.61 10.21
CA TRP A 121 -0.77 -13.54 9.27
C TRP A 121 -0.70 -14.03 7.83
N LYS A 122 -1.46 -13.36 6.96
CA LYS A 122 -1.41 -13.53 5.51
C LYS A 122 -1.37 -12.18 4.83
N ILE A 123 -0.51 -12.06 3.84
CA ILE A 123 -0.34 -10.84 3.07
C ILE A 123 -0.62 -11.15 1.62
N GLU A 124 -1.42 -10.30 1.00
CA GLU A 124 -1.61 -10.28 -0.43
C GLU A 124 -1.19 -8.91 -0.96
N VAL A 125 -0.40 -8.88 -2.02
CA VAL A 125 -0.03 -7.66 -2.73
C VAL A 125 -0.42 -7.83 -4.18
N SER A 126 -1.32 -6.97 -4.67
CA SER A 126 -1.87 -7.01 -6.01
C SER A 126 -1.71 -5.64 -6.65
N GLY A 127 -1.23 -5.59 -7.89
CA GLY A 127 -1.10 -4.33 -8.61
C GLY A 127 -1.36 -4.46 -10.10
N LEU A 128 -1.91 -3.39 -10.68
CA LEU A 128 -2.12 -3.20 -12.11
C LEU A 128 -1.50 -1.87 -12.50
N ALA A 129 -0.42 -1.90 -13.29
CA ALA A 129 0.38 -0.70 -13.58
C ALA A 129 1.10 -0.74 -14.94
N GLY A 130 1.61 0.41 -15.38
CA GLY A 130 2.44 0.57 -16.58
C GLY A 130 1.69 0.69 -17.91
N GLY A 131 0.36 0.86 -17.89
CA GLY A 131 -0.46 0.93 -19.11
C GLY A 131 -1.13 2.28 -19.38
N THR A 132 -1.93 2.31 -20.45
CA THR A 132 -2.75 3.46 -20.86
C THR A 132 -4.27 3.22 -20.83
N PRO A 133 -4.84 2.69 -19.73
CA PRO A 133 -6.26 2.36 -19.69
C PRO A 133 -7.14 3.61 -19.72
N GLU A 134 -8.03 3.69 -20.69
CA GLU A 134 -8.98 4.81 -20.82
C GLU A 134 -10.07 4.79 -19.74
N PHE A 135 -10.38 3.62 -19.17
CA PHE A 135 -11.55 3.42 -18.30
C PHE A 135 -11.27 2.65 -17.00
N LEU A 136 -10.09 2.05 -16.85
CA LEU A 136 -9.72 1.26 -15.68
C LEU A 136 -8.62 1.97 -14.91
N LEU A 137 -8.84 2.22 -13.62
CA LEU A 137 -7.78 2.77 -12.77
C LEU A 137 -6.65 1.76 -12.62
N GLN A 138 -5.43 2.28 -12.65
CA GLN A 138 -4.27 1.53 -12.20
C GLN A 138 -4.26 1.52 -10.68
N SER A 139 -3.70 0.46 -10.09
CA SER A 139 -3.84 0.22 -8.65
C SER A 139 -2.67 -0.52 -8.02
N MET A 140 -2.52 -0.28 -6.72
CA MET A 140 -1.72 -1.08 -5.80
C MET A 140 -2.56 -1.36 -4.57
N VAL A 141 -2.72 -2.65 -4.22
CA VAL A 141 -3.55 -3.13 -3.13
C VAL A 141 -2.74 -4.09 -2.26
N ILE A 142 -2.77 -3.86 -0.95
CA ILE A 142 -2.14 -4.69 0.07
C ILE A 142 -3.24 -5.20 1.00
N GLY A 143 -3.59 -6.47 0.83
CA GLY A 143 -4.45 -7.21 1.76
C GLY A 143 -3.62 -7.71 2.93
N VAL A 144 -4.06 -7.42 4.14
CA VAL A 144 -3.46 -7.93 5.38
C VAL A 144 -4.56 -8.65 6.15
N SER A 145 -4.41 -9.96 6.31
CA SER A 145 -5.18 -10.73 7.28
C SER A 145 -4.28 -10.95 8.49
N SER A 146 -4.76 -10.55 9.65
CA SER A 146 -4.07 -10.67 10.94
C SER A 146 -5.01 -11.32 11.96
N PRO A 147 -4.49 -11.81 13.10
CA PRO A 147 -5.33 -12.14 14.26
C PRO A 147 -6.16 -10.93 14.73
N ASP A 148 -7.32 -11.18 15.32
CA ASP A 148 -8.29 -10.13 15.71
C ASP A 148 -7.71 -9.06 16.65
N GLU A 149 -6.82 -9.45 17.57
CA GLU A 149 -6.20 -8.54 18.55
C GLU A 149 -4.92 -7.86 18.02
N ALA A 150 -4.51 -8.15 16.79
CA ALA A 150 -3.27 -7.63 16.26
C ALA A 150 -3.43 -6.21 15.70
N GLU A 151 -2.59 -5.30 16.17
CA GLU A 151 -2.45 -3.97 15.55
C GLU A 151 -1.76 -4.10 14.19
N THR A 152 -2.33 -3.41 13.19
CA THR A 152 -1.74 -3.31 11.84
C THR A 152 -1.14 -1.91 11.63
N PRO A 153 0.07 -1.80 11.03
CA PRO A 153 0.73 -0.52 10.78
C PRO A 153 0.10 0.20 9.57
N ASP A 154 -1.18 0.54 9.69
CA ASP A 154 -2.05 1.00 8.60
C ASP A 154 -1.53 2.26 7.93
N ALA A 155 -1.10 3.25 8.73
CA ALA A 155 -0.57 4.53 8.24
C ALA A 155 0.76 4.33 7.48
N GLU A 156 1.65 3.49 7.99
CA GLU A 156 2.96 3.21 7.40
C GLU A 156 2.83 2.38 6.10
N LEU A 157 1.85 1.47 6.06
CA LEU A 157 1.51 0.72 4.85
C LEU A 157 0.94 1.66 3.77
N LEU A 158 0.01 2.56 4.12
CA LEU A 158 -0.52 3.53 3.17
C LEU A 158 0.54 4.53 2.72
N SER A 159 1.41 4.98 3.62
CA SER A 159 2.58 5.80 3.30
C SER A 159 3.48 5.09 2.29
N THR A 160 3.73 3.80 2.48
CA THR A 160 4.52 3.00 1.53
C THR A 160 3.91 2.99 0.12
N VAL A 161 2.59 2.83 0.02
CA VAL A 161 1.89 2.91 -1.27
C VAL A 161 1.99 4.33 -1.85
N ALA A 162 1.75 5.35 -1.03
CA ALA A 162 1.77 6.75 -1.45
C ALA A 162 3.13 7.17 -2.00
N GLU A 163 4.21 6.89 -1.28
CA GLU A 163 5.57 7.28 -1.66
C GLU A 163 6.11 6.50 -2.86
N LEU A 164 5.80 5.19 -2.95
CA LEU A 164 6.36 4.36 -4.01
C LEU A 164 5.55 4.39 -5.28
N TRP A 165 4.21 4.50 -5.19
CA TRP A 165 3.31 4.38 -6.35
C TRP A 165 2.67 5.70 -6.75
N GLU A 166 2.75 6.74 -5.90
CA GLU A 166 2.21 8.08 -6.17
C GLU A 166 0.77 8.00 -6.73
N PRO A 167 -0.17 7.39 -5.99
CA PRO A 167 -1.55 7.31 -6.43
C PRO A 167 -2.18 8.71 -6.49
N ASP A 168 -3.30 8.84 -7.20
CA ASP A 168 -4.12 10.05 -7.12
C ASP A 168 -4.89 10.06 -5.78
N PHE A 169 -5.40 8.91 -5.35
CA PHE A 169 -6.06 8.73 -4.05
C PHE A 169 -5.88 7.31 -3.52
N GLY A 170 -6.07 7.12 -2.23
CA GLY A 170 -5.98 5.81 -1.61
C GLY A 170 -6.46 5.82 -0.17
N GLY A 171 -6.54 4.65 0.45
CA GLY A 171 -6.93 4.56 1.85
C GLY A 171 -6.76 3.18 2.45
N VAL A 172 -6.96 3.13 3.76
CA VAL A 172 -7.03 1.91 4.56
C VAL A 172 -8.49 1.62 4.87
N THR A 173 -8.97 0.44 4.50
CA THR A 173 -10.38 0.03 4.52
C THR A 173 -10.50 -1.47 4.78
N ASP A 174 -11.71 -1.95 5.02
CA ASP A 174 -12.11 -3.36 4.99
C ASP A 174 -13.46 -3.51 4.25
N ASP A 175 -14.01 -4.72 4.23
CA ASP A 175 -15.25 -5.03 3.52
C ASP A 175 -16.45 -4.29 4.13
N ASP A 176 -16.53 -4.17 5.47
CA ASP A 176 -17.63 -3.46 6.15
C ASP A 176 -17.67 -1.97 5.76
N VAL A 177 -16.51 -1.32 5.67
CA VAL A 177 -16.43 0.08 5.22
C VAL A 177 -16.79 0.21 3.74
N LEU A 178 -16.39 -0.73 2.88
CA LEU A 178 -16.69 -0.68 1.46
C LEU A 178 -18.18 -0.89 1.18
N ASP A 179 -18.78 -1.89 1.83
CA ASP A 179 -20.20 -2.18 1.72
C ASP A 179 -21.02 -0.98 2.18
N ALA A 180 -20.65 -0.34 3.31
CA ALA A 180 -21.33 0.86 3.78
C ALA A 180 -21.17 2.07 2.83
N LEU A 181 -20.00 2.25 2.21
CA LEU A 181 -19.80 3.31 1.21
C LEU A 181 -20.72 3.12 0.00
N GLU A 182 -20.90 1.87 -0.45
CA GLU A 182 -21.80 1.52 -1.55
C GLU A 182 -23.27 1.67 -1.14
N ASP A 183 -23.69 0.98 -0.09
CA ASP A 183 -25.09 0.84 0.30
C ASP A 183 -25.67 2.10 0.93
N ASP A 184 -24.91 2.79 1.79
CA ASP A 184 -25.42 3.90 2.62
C ASP A 184 -25.04 5.29 2.09
N ALA A 185 -23.89 5.42 1.41
CA ALA A 185 -23.40 6.70 0.89
C ALA A 185 -23.47 6.82 -0.65
N GLY A 186 -23.86 5.75 -1.34
CA GLY A 186 -24.10 5.70 -2.77
C GLY A 186 -22.83 5.87 -3.61
N PHE A 187 -21.67 5.44 -3.12
CA PHE A 187 -20.45 5.39 -3.91
C PHE A 187 -20.49 4.19 -4.84
N ALA A 188 -20.25 4.40 -6.12
CA ALA A 188 -20.05 3.27 -7.04
C ALA A 188 -18.68 2.63 -6.79
N PRO A 189 -18.48 1.33 -7.12
CA PRO A 189 -17.20 0.64 -6.93
C PRO A 189 -15.99 1.30 -7.61
N ASP A 190 -16.22 2.09 -8.66
CA ASP A 190 -15.20 2.80 -9.44
C ASP A 190 -15.10 4.30 -9.10
N GLU A 191 -15.90 4.78 -8.14
CA GLU A 191 -15.81 6.14 -7.61
C GLU A 191 -14.69 6.27 -6.56
N PRO A 192 -13.94 7.38 -6.55
CA PRO A 192 -12.93 7.60 -5.52
C PRO A 192 -13.52 7.64 -4.13
N SER A 193 -12.97 6.81 -3.25
CA SER A 193 -13.28 6.77 -1.82
C SER A 193 -12.03 6.41 -1.02
N VAL A 194 -12.04 6.78 0.26
CA VAL A 194 -11.00 6.46 1.24
C VAL A 194 -11.65 5.77 2.45
N GLY A 195 -10.87 5.07 3.27
CA GLY A 195 -11.41 4.49 4.53
C GLY A 195 -11.01 5.31 5.75
N TRP A 196 -10.78 4.67 6.90
CA TRP A 196 -10.48 5.36 8.17
C TRP A 196 -9.16 6.14 8.15
N ILE A 197 -8.21 5.71 7.31
CA ILE A 197 -7.06 6.53 6.90
C ILE A 197 -7.13 6.75 5.40
N GLY A 198 -7.05 7.99 4.95
CA GLY A 198 -7.05 8.38 3.53
C GLY A 198 -5.73 8.98 3.08
N TYR A 199 -5.39 8.81 1.81
CA TYR A 199 -4.33 9.53 1.13
C TYR A 199 -4.92 10.29 -0.06
N LEU A 200 -4.49 11.54 -0.24
CA LEU A 200 -4.80 12.37 -1.41
C LEU A 200 -3.51 12.90 -2.03
N SER A 201 -3.42 12.85 -3.36
CA SER A 201 -2.36 13.53 -4.14
C SER A 201 -2.28 15.02 -3.80
N PRO A 202 -1.14 15.69 -4.05
CA PRO A 202 -0.97 17.11 -3.75
C PRO A 202 -2.12 18.01 -4.24
N GLY A 203 -2.59 17.82 -5.48
CA GLY A 203 -3.61 18.71 -6.01
C GLY A 203 -5.03 18.35 -5.59
N ARG A 204 -5.32 17.09 -5.23
CA ARG A 204 -6.55 16.74 -4.47
C ARG A 204 -6.50 17.26 -3.04
N ALA A 205 -5.37 17.16 -2.37
CA ALA A 205 -5.17 17.69 -1.01
C ALA A 205 -5.32 19.22 -0.97
N ALA A 206 -4.96 19.93 -2.04
CA ALA A 206 -5.16 21.37 -2.17
C ALA A 206 -6.64 21.79 -2.22
N LEU A 207 -7.57 20.85 -2.43
CA LEU A 207 -9.01 21.09 -2.40
C LEU A 207 -9.61 20.95 -0.99
N LEU A 208 -8.82 20.51 0.00
CA LEU A 208 -9.31 20.32 1.36
C LEU A 208 -9.68 21.66 2.00
N PRO A 209 -10.85 21.74 2.66
CA PRO A 209 -11.17 22.84 3.59
C PRO A 209 -10.09 23.01 4.65
N GLU A 210 -9.85 24.25 5.12
CA GLU A 210 -8.75 24.58 6.04
C GLU A 210 -8.79 23.78 7.36
N ASP A 211 -9.99 23.50 7.88
CA ASP A 211 -10.23 22.73 9.09
C ASP A 211 -9.83 21.25 8.92
N LEU A 212 -10.16 20.64 7.79
CA LEU A 212 -9.68 19.30 7.43
C LEU A 212 -8.19 19.31 7.15
N ALA A 213 -7.68 20.29 6.40
CA ALA A 213 -6.26 20.42 6.08
C ALA A 213 -5.37 20.62 7.31
N ALA A 214 -5.92 21.16 8.41
CA ALA A 214 -5.21 21.34 9.68
C ALA A 214 -5.14 20.05 10.52
N ALA A 215 -6.14 19.17 10.42
CA ALA A 215 -6.13 17.85 11.05
C ALA A 215 -5.29 16.82 10.26
N ALA A 216 -5.02 17.12 8.98
CA ALA A 216 -4.52 16.23 7.94
C ALA A 216 -3.05 16.45 7.61
N ARG A 217 -2.11 16.27 8.54
CA ARG A 217 -0.69 16.40 8.18
C ARG A 217 0.20 15.44 8.94
N GLU A 218 0.29 14.24 8.41
CA GLU A 218 1.63 13.67 8.24
C GLU A 218 2.05 13.92 6.80
N ASP A 219 3.13 14.70 6.63
CA ASP A 219 3.72 14.95 5.32
C ASP A 219 4.28 13.63 4.78
N VAL A 220 3.72 13.16 3.67
CA VAL A 220 4.24 12.00 2.95
C VAL A 220 5.48 12.42 2.16
N SER A 221 6.55 11.62 2.20
CA SER A 221 7.77 11.91 1.43
C SER A 221 7.47 11.84 -0.06
N GLY A 222 7.41 12.98 -0.75
CA GLY A 222 6.98 13.06 -2.15
C GLY A 222 5.70 13.88 -2.38
N GLY A 223 5.04 14.30 -1.29
CA GLY A 223 3.88 15.19 -1.31
C GLY A 223 2.55 14.45 -1.12
N GLY A 224 1.46 15.23 -1.11
CA GLY A 224 0.13 14.74 -0.78
C GLY A 224 -0.17 14.89 0.71
N ALA A 225 -1.29 14.32 1.15
CA ALA A 225 -1.71 14.38 2.54
C ALA A 225 -2.27 13.03 2.99
N LEU A 226 -1.83 12.57 4.17
CA LEU A 226 -2.50 11.51 4.92
C LEU A 226 -3.52 12.11 5.87
N LEU A 227 -4.71 11.53 5.87
CA LEU A 227 -5.87 11.95 6.66
C LEU A 227 -6.22 10.81 7.60
N VAL A 228 -6.13 11.02 8.91
CA VAL A 228 -6.75 10.12 9.89
C VAL A 228 -8.18 10.60 10.10
N LEU A 229 -9.14 9.89 9.51
CA LEU A 229 -10.54 10.34 9.38
C LEU A 229 -11.45 9.75 10.46
N ALA A 230 -11.17 8.54 10.90
CA ALA A 230 -11.99 7.82 11.87
C ALA A 230 -11.15 6.76 12.61
N ALA A 231 -11.72 6.17 13.66
CA ALA A 231 -11.24 4.89 14.17
C ALA A 231 -11.59 3.76 13.20
N ARG A 232 -10.86 2.65 13.25
CA ARG A 232 -11.01 1.50 12.32
C ARG A 232 -12.44 0.99 12.21
N ASP A 233 -13.15 0.90 13.33
CA ASP A 233 -14.51 0.33 13.39
C ASP A 233 -15.61 1.41 13.37
N ASP A 234 -15.25 2.67 13.08
CA ASP A 234 -16.19 3.79 13.05
C ASP A 234 -16.61 4.12 11.62
N THR A 235 -17.43 3.23 11.06
CA THR A 235 -17.93 3.35 9.69
C THR A 235 -18.73 4.64 9.47
N GLU A 236 -19.50 5.10 10.46
CA GLU A 236 -20.31 6.31 10.32
C GLU A 236 -19.44 7.56 10.07
N ASP A 237 -18.34 7.69 10.84
CA ASP A 237 -17.41 8.80 10.66
C ASP A 237 -16.65 8.69 9.34
N VAL A 238 -16.33 7.47 8.87
CA VAL A 238 -15.77 7.25 7.53
C VAL A 238 -16.73 7.72 6.42
N LEU A 239 -18.01 7.37 6.51
CA LEU A 239 -19.01 7.81 5.52
C LEU A 239 -19.14 9.34 5.52
N ARG A 240 -19.23 9.95 6.71
CA ARG A 240 -19.32 11.41 6.85
C ARG A 240 -18.11 12.10 6.24
N ALA A 241 -16.91 11.58 6.49
CA ALA A 241 -15.68 12.10 5.92
C ALA A 241 -15.67 12.00 4.39
N ASN A 242 -16.03 10.85 3.82
CA ASN A 242 -16.07 10.67 2.36
C ASN A 242 -17.08 11.60 1.69
N LEU A 243 -18.26 11.82 2.30
CA LEU A 243 -19.25 12.77 1.80
C LEU A 243 -18.70 14.21 1.77
N TRP A 244 -18.00 14.64 2.83
CA TRP A 244 -17.35 15.95 2.87
C TRP A 244 -16.22 16.09 1.85
N LEU A 245 -15.36 15.07 1.71
CA LEU A 245 -14.29 15.06 0.72
C LEU A 245 -14.84 15.09 -0.72
N ARG A 246 -15.98 14.42 -0.97
CA ARG A 246 -16.71 14.47 -2.25
C ARG A 246 -17.28 15.85 -2.51
N GLU A 247 -17.89 16.49 -1.51
CA GLU A 247 -18.44 17.86 -1.61
C GLU A 247 -17.33 18.90 -1.87
N ALA A 248 -16.18 18.78 -1.20
CA ALA A 248 -14.99 19.59 -1.46
C ALA A 248 -14.38 19.34 -2.86
N GLY A 249 -14.82 18.28 -3.54
CA GLY A 249 -14.33 17.87 -4.84
C GLY A 249 -12.96 17.19 -4.81
N ALA A 250 -12.44 16.86 -3.64
CA ALA A 250 -11.19 16.11 -3.43
C ALA A 250 -11.31 14.66 -3.92
N LEU A 251 -12.52 14.10 -3.92
CA LEU A 251 -12.85 12.77 -4.45
C LEU A 251 -13.53 12.81 -5.82
N ARG A 252 -13.32 13.88 -6.61
CA ARG A 252 -13.81 13.90 -8.00
C ARG A 252 -13.23 12.72 -8.80
N PRO A 253 -14.06 11.95 -9.53
CA PRO A 253 -13.57 10.92 -10.45
C PRO A 253 -12.59 11.51 -11.46
N LEU A 254 -11.63 10.69 -11.90
CA LEU A 254 -10.78 11.07 -13.03
C LEU A 254 -11.63 11.20 -14.30
N PRO A 255 -11.29 12.10 -15.23
CA PRO A 255 -12.02 12.25 -16.49
C PRO A 255 -12.02 10.93 -17.28
N ARG A 256 -13.07 10.67 -18.06
CA ARG A 256 -13.18 9.48 -18.94
C ARG A 256 -13.46 9.91 -20.38
N PRO A 257 -12.70 9.43 -21.39
CA PRO A 257 -11.50 8.60 -21.27
C PRO A 257 -10.41 9.32 -20.47
N MET A 258 -9.65 8.57 -19.68
CA MET A 258 -8.58 9.14 -18.86
C MET A 258 -7.44 9.65 -19.75
N ASP A 259 -7.27 10.97 -19.82
CA ASP A 259 -6.03 11.61 -20.24
C ASP A 259 -5.32 12.13 -18.97
N ARG A 260 -4.01 11.88 -18.81
CA ARG A 260 -3.32 12.30 -17.59
C ARG A 260 -2.70 13.67 -17.77
N ALA A 261 -3.20 14.65 -17.02
CA ALA A 261 -2.36 15.48 -16.18
C ALA A 261 -2.77 15.18 -14.73
N ALA A 262 -1.82 14.82 -13.85
CA ALA A 262 -2.15 14.50 -12.46
C ALA A 262 -2.99 15.63 -11.82
N LEU A 263 -4.08 15.28 -11.11
CA LEU A 263 -4.92 16.23 -10.39
C LEU A 263 -4.45 16.48 -8.97
#